data_AF-A0A9J6D3W4-F1
#
_entry.id   AF-A0A9J6D3W4-F1
#
_cell.length_a   1.000
_cell.length_b   1.000
_cell.length_c   1.000
_cell.angle_alpha   90.00
_cell.angle_beta   90.00
_cell.angle_gamma   90.00
#
_symmetry.space_group_name_H-M   'P 1'
#
loop_
_entity.id
_entity.type
_entity.pdbx_description
1 polymer ?
#
loop_
_entity_poly.entity_id
_entity_poly.type
_entity_poly.pdbx_seq_one_letter_code
_entity_poly.pdbx_strand_id
1 'polypeptide(L)'
;MYCSPRPKNVTFAALFSRVLKAAGRDSLVIVGDFNDHSTLRGYVRDEKRWRTLAELASTLGLTLHTDPAHPKRVGNSITRDTCPDLAFTKNNRHADCANTEETLGSDHRILNTTVTTKPMQ
;
A
#
# COMPACT_ATOMS: atom_id res chain seq x y z
N MET A 1 -5.13 -2.20 -6.27
CA MET A 1 -6.34 -2.01 -5.43
C MET A 1 -6.68 -0.54 -5.39
N TYR A 2 -7.96 -0.18 -5.28
CA TYR A 2 -8.37 1.20 -5.05
C TYR A 2 -9.41 1.22 -3.94
N CYS A 3 -9.21 2.07 -2.93
CA CYS A 3 -10.17 2.34 -1.87
C CYS A 3 -10.48 3.84 -1.86
N SER A 4 -11.77 4.18 -2.02
CA SER A 4 -12.19 5.59 -1.97
C SER A 4 -11.92 6.19 -0.57
N PRO A 5 -11.55 7.49 -0.48
CA PRO A 5 -11.41 8.19 0.79
C PRO A 5 -12.75 8.44 1.51
N ARG A 6 -13.89 8.31 0.81
CA ARG A 6 -15.21 8.66 1.34
C ARG A 6 -15.72 7.69 2.43
N PRO A 7 -15.72 6.36 2.22
CA PRO A 7 -16.24 5.43 3.23
C PRO A 7 -15.22 5.18 4.36
N LYS A 8 -15.59 5.54 5.60
CA LYS A 8 -14.71 5.45 6.78
C LYS A 8 -14.62 4.06 7.41
N ASN A 9 -15.58 3.17 7.11
CA ASN A 9 -15.72 1.86 7.77
C ASN A 9 -15.38 0.68 6.83
N VAL A 10 -14.56 0.90 5.81
CA VAL A 10 -14.09 -0.18 4.93
C VAL A 10 -13.07 -1.03 5.67
N THR A 11 -13.18 -2.35 5.54
CA THR A 11 -12.17 -3.29 6.02
C THR A 11 -11.65 -4.13 4.86
N PHE A 12 -10.38 -4.53 4.95
CA PHE A 12 -9.74 -5.34 3.91
C PHE A 12 -9.65 -6.82 4.27
N ALA A 13 -10.16 -7.23 5.45
CA ALA A 13 -10.00 -8.57 6.00
C ALA A 13 -10.49 -9.66 5.04
N ALA A 14 -11.75 -9.56 4.59
CA ALA A 14 -12.32 -10.56 3.68
C ALA A 14 -11.57 -10.64 2.34
N LEU A 15 -11.15 -9.50 1.79
CA LEU A 15 -10.39 -9.46 0.54
C LEU A 15 -9.01 -10.08 0.71
N PHE A 16 -8.26 -9.65 1.74
CA PHE A 16 -6.90 -10.12 2.02
C PHE A 16 -6.90 -11.62 2.32
N SER A 17 -7.83 -12.12 3.12
CA SER A 17 -7.97 -13.56 3.38
C SER A 17 -8.26 -14.36 2.11
N ARG A 18 -9.12 -13.85 1.22
CA ARG A 18 -9.43 -14.52 -0.06
C ARG A 18 -8.22 -14.59 -0.98
N VAL A 19 -7.48 -13.48 -1.16
CA VAL A 19 -6.31 -13.47 -2.04
C VAL A 19 -5.15 -14.28 -1.47
N LEU A 20 -4.97 -14.29 -0.14
CA LEU A 20 -3.99 -15.16 0.51
C LEU A 20 -4.33 -16.63 0.34
N LYS A 21 -5.61 -17.00 0.50
CA LYS A 21 -6.06 -18.37 0.25
C LYS A 21 -5.83 -18.77 -1.20
N ALA A 22 -6.08 -17.87 -2.15
CA ALA A 22 -5.84 -18.11 -3.58
C ALA A 22 -4.35 -18.25 -3.90
N ALA A 23 -3.49 -17.42 -3.29
CA ALA A 23 -2.04 -17.49 -3.49
C ALA A 23 -1.39 -18.70 -2.80
N GLY A 24 -1.96 -19.17 -1.68
CA GLY A 24 -1.43 -20.31 -0.94
C GLY A 24 0.02 -20.10 -0.50
N ARG A 25 0.95 -20.85 -1.11
CA ARG A 25 2.40 -20.77 -0.84
C ARG A 25 3.17 -19.93 -1.87
N ASP A 26 2.50 -19.45 -2.91
CA ASP A 26 3.14 -18.63 -3.91
C ASP A 26 3.33 -17.20 -3.43
N SER A 27 4.16 -16.48 -4.19
CA SER A 27 4.42 -15.08 -3.95
C SER A 27 3.16 -14.27 -4.22
N LEU A 28 2.80 -13.39 -3.28
CA LEU A 28 1.68 -12.48 -3.43
C LEU A 28 2.16 -11.04 -3.30
N VAL A 29 1.67 -10.19 -4.19
CA VAL A 29 1.87 -8.75 -4.16
C VAL A 29 0.50 -8.09 -4.13
N ILE A 30 0.28 -7.19 -3.18
CA ILE A 30 -0.92 -6.38 -3.06
C ILE A 30 -0.48 -4.91 -3.15
N VAL A 31 -0.75 -4.26 -4.28
CA VAL A 31 -0.44 -2.85 -4.50
C VAL A 31 -1.72 -2.08 -4.75
N GLY A 32 -1.80 -0.85 -4.26
CA GLY A 32 -2.89 0.04 -4.61
C GLY A 32 -2.94 1.32 -3.81
N ASP A 33 -3.90 2.17 -4.17
CA ASP A 33 -4.30 3.34 -3.42
C ASP A 33 -5.31 2.92 -2.33
N PHE A 34 -4.91 3.03 -1.07
CA PHE A 34 -5.76 2.71 0.07
C PHE A 34 -6.45 3.94 0.65
N ASN A 35 -5.99 5.15 0.31
CA ASN A 35 -6.38 6.41 0.93
C ASN A 35 -6.37 6.37 2.48
N ASP A 36 -5.50 5.56 3.08
CA ASP A 36 -5.45 5.35 4.51
C ASP A 36 -4.59 6.39 5.21
N HIS A 37 -5.24 7.26 5.98
CA HIS A 37 -4.57 8.38 6.62
C HIS A 37 -3.73 7.92 7.81
N SER A 38 -2.43 8.24 7.76
CA SER A 38 -1.53 8.09 8.89
C SER A 38 -0.57 9.27 9.00
N THR A 39 -0.30 9.71 10.23
CA THR A 39 0.67 10.77 10.51
C THR A 39 2.07 10.42 10.02
N LEU A 40 2.43 9.14 10.11
CA LEU A 40 3.67 8.59 9.56
C LEU A 40 3.77 8.75 8.04
N ARG A 41 2.65 8.97 7.33
CA ARG A 41 2.56 9.09 5.87
C ARG A 41 2.14 10.49 5.41
N GLY A 42 2.44 11.52 6.22
CA GLY A 42 2.23 12.93 5.89
C GLY A 42 0.84 13.49 6.20
N TYR A 43 -0.09 12.66 6.66
CA TYR A 43 -1.43 13.12 7.04
C TYR A 43 -1.44 13.83 8.40
N VAL A 44 -2.43 14.69 8.62
CA VAL A 44 -2.55 15.45 9.89
C VAL A 44 -2.99 14.56 11.05
N ARG A 45 -3.66 13.44 10.78
CA ARG A 45 -4.19 12.52 11.79
C ARG A 45 -4.13 11.07 11.34
N ASP A 46 -4.03 10.17 12.30
CA ASP A 46 -4.20 8.73 12.09
C ASP A 46 -5.69 8.38 12.09
N GLU A 47 -6.11 7.61 11.08
CA GLU A 47 -7.47 7.10 11.01
C GLU A 47 -7.58 5.67 11.54
N LYS A 48 -8.79 5.30 11.99
CA LYS A 48 -9.08 3.93 12.48
C LYS A 48 -8.79 2.89 11.39
N ARG A 49 -9.11 3.19 10.13
CA ARG A 49 -8.92 2.29 8.99
C ARG A 49 -7.46 1.90 8.80
N TRP A 50 -6.53 2.86 8.91
CA TRP A 50 -5.09 2.56 8.90
C TRP A 50 -4.68 1.60 10.03
N ARG A 51 -5.08 1.87 11.28
CA ARG A 51 -4.73 1.02 12.42
C ARG A 51 -5.22 -0.41 12.21
N THR A 52 -6.48 -0.57 11.77
CA THR A 52 -7.05 -1.88 11.45
C THR A 52 -6.33 -2.57 10.28
N LEU A 53 -5.92 -1.83 9.24
CA LEU A 53 -5.13 -2.37 8.13
C LEU A 53 -3.73 -2.82 8.60
N ALA A 54 -3.06 -2.04 9.44
CA ALA A 54 -1.74 -2.37 9.97
C ALA A 54 -1.79 -3.63 10.86
N GLU A 55 -2.77 -3.71 11.74
CA GLU A 55 -3.03 -4.91 12.58
C GLU A 55 -3.34 -6.14 11.71
N LEU A 56 -4.19 -5.97 10.70
CA LEU A 56 -4.53 -7.04 9.75
C LEU A 56 -3.29 -7.51 8.98
N ALA A 57 -2.49 -6.58 8.45
CA ALA A 57 -1.28 -6.90 7.70
C ALA A 57 -0.28 -7.67 8.58
N SER A 58 -0.11 -7.23 9.83
CA SER A 58 0.72 -7.92 10.82
C SER A 58 0.19 -9.33 11.12
N THR A 59 -1.12 -9.46 11.38
CA THR A 59 -1.78 -10.75 11.68
C THR A 59 -1.65 -11.74 10.53
N LEU A 60 -1.74 -11.27 9.30
CA LEU A 60 -1.60 -12.09 8.09
C LEU A 60 -0.12 -12.28 7.69
N GLY A 61 0.82 -11.68 8.41
CA GLY A 61 2.26 -11.73 8.16
C GLY A 61 2.64 -11.18 6.79
N LEU A 62 2.04 -10.05 6.40
CA LEU A 62 2.39 -9.27 5.22
C LEU A 62 3.55 -8.32 5.53
N THR A 63 4.43 -8.11 4.56
CA THR A 63 5.49 -7.10 4.63
C THR A 63 5.04 -5.84 3.90
N LEU A 64 5.11 -4.68 4.55
CA LEU A 64 4.82 -3.38 3.95
C LEU A 64 6.11 -2.74 3.40
N HIS A 65 6.07 -2.30 2.14
CA HIS A 65 7.22 -1.72 1.41
C HIS A 65 7.10 -0.21 1.19
N THR A 66 6.24 0.47 1.94
CA THR A 66 6.07 1.92 1.78
C THR A 66 7.07 2.66 2.63
N ASP A 67 7.99 3.36 1.97
CA ASP A 67 8.87 4.33 2.61
C ASP A 67 8.15 5.69 2.73
N PRO A 68 7.88 6.20 3.95
CA PRO A 68 7.26 7.50 4.12
C PRO A 68 8.16 8.70 3.83
N ALA A 69 9.48 8.51 3.70
CA ALA A 69 10.40 9.58 3.30
C ALA A 69 10.22 9.99 1.83
N HIS A 70 9.61 9.13 1.02
CA HIS A 70 9.40 9.33 -0.43
C HIS A 70 7.91 9.42 -0.76
N PRO A 71 7.26 10.59 -0.55
CA PRO A 71 5.82 10.74 -0.66
C PRO A 71 5.28 10.40 -2.04
N LYS A 72 4.16 9.69 -2.11
CA LYS A 72 3.62 9.10 -3.35
C LYS A 72 2.50 9.92 -3.97
N ARG A 73 1.96 10.89 -3.24
CA ARG A 73 1.05 11.92 -3.75
C ARG A 73 1.58 13.29 -3.37
N VAL A 74 1.71 14.15 -4.36
CA VAL A 74 2.15 15.53 -4.22
C VAL A 74 1.00 16.37 -3.69
N GLY A 75 1.28 17.11 -2.63
CA GLY A 75 0.38 18.06 -2.02
C GLY A 75 0.19 19.32 -2.87
N ASN A 76 -0.48 20.32 -2.29
CA ASN A 76 -0.65 21.64 -2.89
C ASN A 76 -0.50 22.70 -1.78
N SER A 77 -0.91 23.94 -2.05
CA SER A 77 -0.85 25.03 -1.06
C SER A 77 -1.68 24.78 0.21
N ILE A 78 -2.56 23.78 0.21
CA ILE A 78 -3.49 23.45 1.30
C ILE A 78 -3.13 22.10 1.94
N THR A 79 -2.78 21.11 1.13
CA THR A 79 -2.52 19.73 1.58
C THR A 79 -1.05 19.38 1.49
N ARG A 80 -0.52 18.64 2.47
CA ARG A 80 0.86 18.14 2.46
C ARG A 80 1.03 16.98 1.49
N ASP A 81 2.29 16.71 1.16
CA ASP A 81 2.70 15.46 0.52
C ASP A 81 2.32 14.25 1.38
N THR A 82 1.81 13.18 0.74
CA THR A 82 1.25 12.01 1.45
C THR A 82 1.59 10.68 0.77
N CYS A 83 1.45 9.57 1.50
CA CYS A 83 1.55 8.21 0.94
C CYS A 83 0.22 7.46 1.03
N PRO A 84 -0.76 7.72 0.14
CA PRO A 84 -2.00 6.94 0.06
C PRO A 84 -1.77 5.52 -0.53
N ASP A 85 -0.77 5.38 -1.40
CA ASP A 85 -0.44 4.14 -2.09
C ASP A 85 0.44 3.22 -1.24
N LEU A 86 -0.02 1.99 -1.04
CA LEU A 86 0.68 0.97 -0.27
C LEU A 86 0.99 -0.26 -1.13
N ALA A 87 2.14 -0.87 -0.83
CA ALA A 87 2.57 -2.13 -1.43
C ALA A 87 2.87 -3.13 -0.31
N PHE A 88 2.18 -4.26 -0.33
CA PHE A 88 2.39 -5.37 0.58
C PHE A 88 2.84 -6.61 -0.17
N THR A 89 3.69 -7.43 0.45
CA THR A 89 4.03 -8.76 -0.07
C THR A 89 3.82 -9.88 0.94
N LYS A 90 3.63 -11.09 0.42
CA LYS A 90 3.69 -12.36 1.16
C LYS A 90 4.59 -13.32 0.41
N ASN A 91 5.40 -14.09 1.15
CA ASN A 91 6.30 -15.10 0.60
C ASN A 91 7.26 -14.53 -0.47
N ASN A 92 7.61 -13.25 -0.39
CA ASN A 92 8.59 -12.60 -1.26
C ASN A 92 9.62 -11.88 -0.41
N ARG A 93 10.84 -12.42 -0.33
CA ARG A 93 11.94 -11.85 0.46
C ARG A 93 12.71 -10.77 -0.29
N HIS A 94 12.57 -10.72 -1.61
CA HIS A 94 13.29 -9.81 -2.51
C HIS A 94 12.27 -9.01 -3.30
N ALA A 95 11.49 -8.22 -2.57
CA ALA A 95 10.56 -7.25 -3.11
C ALA A 95 11.00 -5.86 -2.70
N ASP A 96 10.89 -4.92 -3.63
CA ASP A 96 11.16 -3.52 -3.40
C ASP A 96 10.06 -2.68 -4.05
N CYS A 97 9.75 -1.52 -3.45
CA CYS A 97 8.77 -0.57 -3.96
C CYS A 97 9.35 0.84 -3.87
N ALA A 98 9.72 1.38 -5.02
CA ALA A 98 10.35 2.69 -5.12
C ALA A 98 9.42 3.70 -5.79
N ASN A 99 9.50 4.94 -5.33
CA ASN A 99 8.91 6.09 -6.00
C ASN A 99 9.79 6.49 -7.19
N THR A 100 9.22 6.65 -8.38
CA THR A 100 9.97 7.06 -9.57
C THR A 100 10.12 8.57 -9.70
N GLU A 101 9.43 9.34 -8.85
CA GLU A 101 9.31 10.81 -8.92
C GLU A 101 8.56 11.32 -10.18
N GLU A 102 8.14 10.45 -11.10
CA GLU A 102 7.34 10.79 -12.27
C GLU A 102 5.84 10.79 -11.93
N THR A 103 5.06 11.73 -12.50
CA THR A 103 3.59 11.80 -12.24
C THR A 103 2.72 11.67 -13.48
N LEU A 104 3.29 11.82 -14.68
CA LEU A 104 2.54 11.93 -15.96
C LEU A 104 1.39 12.96 -15.91
N GLY A 105 1.54 14.03 -15.12
CA GLY A 105 0.52 15.07 -14.97
C GLY A 105 -0.56 14.79 -13.90
N SER A 106 -0.44 13.69 -13.15
CA SER A 106 -1.24 13.39 -11.96
C SER A 106 -0.69 14.05 -10.70
N ASP A 107 -1.48 14.07 -9.61
CA ASP A 107 -1.00 14.34 -8.26
C ASP A 107 -0.34 13.11 -7.62
N HIS A 108 -0.61 11.90 -8.13
CA HIS A 108 0.10 10.67 -7.74
C HIS A 108 1.39 10.48 -8.55
N ARG A 109 2.42 9.94 -7.87
CA ARG A 109 3.67 9.51 -8.50
C ARG A 109 3.59 8.04 -8.91
N ILE A 110 4.25 7.72 -10.01
CA ILE A 110 4.43 6.35 -10.48
C ILE A 110 5.33 5.60 -9.51
N LEU A 111 4.90 4.39 -9.15
CA LEU A 111 5.67 3.48 -8.31
C LEU A 111 6.22 2.35 -9.15
N ASN A 112 7.50 2.07 -8.97
CA ASN A 112 8.11 0.85 -9.50
C ASN A 112 8.12 -0.21 -8.39
N THR A 113 7.53 -1.37 -8.65
CA THR A 113 7.56 -2.50 -7.71
C THR A 113 8.28 -3.67 -8.36
N THR A 114 9.44 -4.02 -7.81
CA THR A 114 10.25 -5.13 -8.30
C THR A 114 10.03 -6.33 -7.40
N VAL A 115 9.79 -7.50 -7.99
CA VAL A 115 9.56 -8.75 -7.25
C VAL A 115 10.28 -9.91 -7.90
N THR A 116 10.82 -10.82 -7.08
CA THR A 116 11.32 -12.10 -7.57
C THR A 116 10.18 -13.11 -7.64
N THR A 117 9.99 -13.73 -8.80
CA THR A 117 9.04 -14.84 -8.98
C THR A 117 9.80 -16.15 -9.15
N LYS A 118 9.13 -17.28 -8.87
CA LYS A 118 9.61 -18.56 -9.36
C LYS A 118 9.59 -18.54 -10.90
N PRO A 119 10.48 -19.27 -11.59
CA PRO A 119 10.37 -19.48 -13.03
C PRO A 119 8.98 -20.02 -13.36
N MET A 120 8.36 -19.54 -14.44
CA MET A 120 7.15 -20.18 -14.97
C MET A 120 7.54 -21.57 -15.44
N GLN A 121 6.90 -22.60 -14.88
CA GLN A 121 7.02 -23.98 -15.34
C GLN A 121 6.10 -24.23 -16.53
#